data_AF-A0A2X3CXJ6-F1
#
_entry.id   AF-A0A2X3CXJ6-F1
#
_cell.length_a   1.000
_cell.length_b   1.000
_cell.length_c   1.000
_cell.angle_alpha   90.00
_cell.angle_beta   90.00
_cell.angle_gamma   90.00
#
_symmetry.space_group_name_H-M   'P 1'
#
loop_
_entity.id
_entity.type
_entity.pdbx_description
1 polymer ?
#
loop_
_entity_poly.entity_id
_entity_poly.type
_entity_poly.pdbx_seq_one_letter_code
_entity_poly.pdbx_strand_id
1 'polypeptide(L)'
;MRVNHGLTPQDLKAYGINDVQDIVHNPSYDMLFQEELDPNLEGYERGVLTTLGAIAVDTGIFTGRLRKISISCATTPPATPSGVR
;
A
#
# COMPACT_ATOMS: atom_id res chain seq x y z
N MET A 1 -19.42 -6.03 -5.95
CA MET A 1 -18.31 -5.06 -5.80
C MET A 1 -18.71 -4.07 -4.72
N ARG A 2 -18.01 -4.05 -3.58
CA ARG A 2 -18.18 -2.99 -2.58
C ARG A 2 -17.36 -1.79 -3.04
N VAL A 3 -17.95 -0.94 -3.87
CA VAL A 3 -17.29 0.29 -4.32
C VAL A 3 -17.43 1.32 -3.21
N ASN A 4 -16.52 1.31 -2.24
CA ASN A 4 -16.49 2.33 -1.20
C ASN A 4 -15.75 3.56 -1.74
N HIS A 5 -16.54 4.57 -2.11
CA HIS A 5 -16.14 5.98 -2.26
C HIS A 5 -15.01 6.30 -3.26
N GLY A 6 -15.39 6.40 -4.54
CA GLY A 6 -14.77 7.34 -5.50
C GLY A 6 -13.69 6.80 -6.43
N LEU A 7 -13.17 5.60 -6.19
CA LEU A 7 -12.19 4.94 -7.05
C LEU A 7 -12.81 3.77 -7.81
N THR A 8 -12.56 3.72 -9.10
CA THR A 8 -13.00 2.62 -9.96
C THR A 8 -11.84 1.69 -10.30
N PRO A 9 -12.10 0.41 -10.60
CA PRO A 9 -11.05 -0.49 -11.10
C PRO A 9 -10.38 0.01 -12.39
N GLN A 10 -11.04 0.87 -13.16
CA GLN A 10 -10.49 1.48 -14.37
C GLN A 10 -9.41 2.53 -14.05
N ASP A 11 -9.54 3.26 -12.94
CA ASP A 11 -8.54 4.22 -12.49
C ASP A 11 -7.22 3.52 -12.13
N LEU A 12 -7.29 2.27 -11.64
CA LEU A 12 -6.13 1.45 -11.30
C LEU A 12 -5.42 0.86 -12.53
N LYS A 13 -6.12 0.71 -13.67
CA LYS A 13 -5.51 0.23 -14.92
C LYS A 13 -4.43 1.16 -15.44
N ALA A 14 -4.56 2.47 -15.20
CA ALA A 14 -3.54 3.45 -15.58
C ALA A 14 -2.19 3.19 -14.91
N TYR A 15 -2.17 2.53 -13.75
CA TYR A 15 -0.96 2.13 -13.02
C TYR A 15 -0.49 0.70 -13.35
N GLY A 16 -1.16 0.01 -14.28
CA GLY A 16 -0.84 -1.36 -14.66
C GLY A 16 -1.39 -2.44 -13.72
N ILE A 17 -2.27 -2.08 -12.76
CA ILE A 17 -2.92 -3.04 -11.86
C ILE A 17 -4.17 -3.58 -12.56
N ASN A 18 -4.23 -4.89 -12.78
CA ASN A 18 -5.33 -5.59 -13.46
C ASN A 18 -6.05 -6.54 -12.49
N ASP A 19 -7.27 -6.95 -12.84
CA ASP A 19 -8.05 -7.97 -12.13
C ASP A 19 -8.32 -7.68 -10.64
N VAL A 20 -8.63 -6.41 -10.33
CA VAL A 20 -8.96 -5.97 -8.98
C VAL A 20 -10.33 -6.48 -8.55
N GLN A 21 -10.36 -7.26 -7.46
CA GLN A 21 -11.60 -7.87 -6.95
C GLN A 21 -12.39 -6.96 -6.01
N ASP A 22 -11.70 -6.31 -5.07
CA ASP A 22 -12.31 -5.39 -4.12
C ASP A 22 -11.42 -4.18 -3.89
N ILE A 23 -12.03 -3.03 -3.62
CA ILE A 23 -11.33 -1.77 -3.36
C ILE A 23 -11.84 -1.19 -2.05
N VAL A 24 -10.98 -1.21 -1.04
CA VAL A 24 -11.21 -0.55 0.24
C VAL A 24 -10.47 0.78 0.22
N HIS A 25 -11.18 1.88 0.01
CA HIS A 25 -10.62 3.22 0.00
C HIS A 25 -11.01 3.98 1.27
N ASN A 26 -10.03 4.58 1.93
CA ASN A 26 -10.17 5.32 3.19
C ASN A 26 -10.98 4.54 4.26
N PRO A 27 -10.53 3.34 4.68
CA PRO A 27 -11.22 2.56 5.70
C PRO A 27 -11.25 3.30 7.04
N SER A 28 -12.31 3.07 7.81
CA SER A 28 -12.37 3.52 9.20
C SER A 28 -11.45 2.68 10.08
N TYR A 29 -11.09 3.23 11.24
CA TYR A 29 -10.28 2.53 12.23
C TYR A 29 -10.91 1.20 12.67
N ASP A 30 -12.22 1.17 12.88
CA ASP A 30 -12.94 -0.04 13.30
C ASP A 30 -12.89 -1.14 12.24
N MET A 31 -12.90 -0.76 10.95
CA MET A 31 -12.77 -1.72 9.85
C MET A 31 -11.35 -2.30 9.83
N LEU A 32 -10.32 -1.45 9.91
CA LEU A 32 -8.92 -1.91 9.99
C LEU A 32 -8.71 -2.87 11.17
N PHE A 33 -9.25 -2.52 12.34
CA PHE A 33 -9.15 -3.35 13.54
C PHE A 33 -9.79 -4.73 13.37
N GLN A 34 -10.95 -4.82 12.68
CA GLN A 34 -11.62 -6.09 12.42
C GLN A 34 -10.86 -6.94 11.41
N GLU A 35 -10.38 -6.33 10.32
CA GLU A 35 -9.63 -7.02 9.28
C GLU A 35 -8.29 -7.54 9.82
N GLU A 36 -7.55 -6.77 10.62
CA GLU A 36 -6.27 -7.18 11.21
C GLU A 36 -6.39 -8.33 12.24
N LEU A 37 -7.58 -8.55 12.80
CA LEU A 37 -7.87 -9.61 13.77
C LEU A 37 -8.57 -10.83 13.14
N ASP A 38 -8.71 -10.88 11.81
CA ASP A 38 -9.35 -12.00 11.13
C ASP A 38 -8.55 -13.30 11.41
N PRO A 39 -9.20 -14.36 11.93
CA PRO A 39 -8.54 -15.64 12.22
C PRO A 39 -8.00 -16.36 10.98
N ASN A 40 -8.39 -15.96 9.77
CA ASN A 40 -7.91 -16.51 8.51
C ASN A 40 -6.57 -15.90 8.05
N LEU A 41 -6.06 -14.86 8.74
CA LEU A 41 -4.77 -14.26 8.40
C LEU A 41 -3.60 -15.15 8.82
N GLU A 42 -2.63 -15.30 7.91
CA GLU A 42 -1.46 -16.13 8.10
C GLU A 42 -0.15 -15.32 7.96
N GLY A 43 0.92 -15.81 8.58
CA GLY A 43 2.25 -15.19 8.46
C GLY A 43 2.33 -13.77 9.02
N TYR A 44 2.83 -12.84 8.20
CA TYR A 44 3.10 -11.44 8.57
C TYR A 44 1.86 -10.53 8.50
N GLU A 45 0.75 -11.04 7.98
CA GLU A 45 -0.50 -10.26 7.87
C GLU A 45 -1.30 -10.30 9.16
N ARG A 46 -1.03 -11.26 10.05
CA ARG A 46 -1.79 -11.49 11.28
C ARG A 46 -1.46 -10.47 12.37
N GLY A 47 -2.50 -9.77 12.83
CA GLY A 47 -2.45 -8.96 14.05
C GLY A 47 -2.71 -9.77 15.33
N VAL A 48 -2.06 -9.37 16.42
CA VAL A 48 -2.31 -9.91 17.76
C VAL A 48 -2.76 -8.79 18.70
N LEU A 49 -3.92 -8.96 19.33
CA LEU A 49 -4.41 -8.01 20.33
C LEU A 49 -3.57 -8.10 21.61
N THR A 50 -2.94 -7.00 21.97
CA THR A 50 -2.16 -6.88 23.22
C THR A 50 -3.05 -6.56 24.41
N THR A 51 -2.53 -6.74 25.63
CA THR A 51 -3.25 -6.42 26.88
C THR A 51 -3.58 -4.93 27.03
N LEU A 52 -2.88 -4.07 26.28
CA LEU A 52 -3.13 -2.62 26.26
C LEU A 52 -4.22 -2.22 25.24
N GLY A 53 -4.81 -3.18 24.53
CA GLY A 53 -5.84 -2.93 23.52
C GLY A 53 -5.29 -2.49 22.15
N ALA A 54 -3.97 -2.45 21.97
CA ALA A 54 -3.34 -2.17 20.68
C ALA A 54 -3.08 -3.47 19.91
N ILE A 55 -3.11 -3.39 18.58
CA ILE A 55 -2.74 -4.49 17.69
C ILE A 55 -1.22 -4.47 17.47
N ALA A 56 -0.58 -5.62 17.66
CA ALA A 56 0.81 -5.85 17.31
C ALA A 56 0.91 -6.73 16.06
N VAL A 57 1.76 -6.33 15.11
CA VAL A 57 2.04 -7.06 13.87
C VAL A 57 3.53 -7.40 13.78
N ASP A 58 3.88 -8.48 13.09
CA ASP A 58 5.27 -8.89 12.88
C ASP A 58 5.68 -8.63 11.42
N THR A 59 6.75 -7.84 11.22
CA THR A 59 7.31 -7.54 9.89
C THR A 59 8.47 -8.47 9.49
N GLY A 60 8.70 -9.50 10.30
CA GLY A 60 9.73 -10.52 10.06
C GLY A 60 11.13 -9.95 10.09
N ILE A 61 11.91 -10.21 9.03
CA ILE A 61 13.33 -9.83 8.95
C ILE A 61 13.51 -8.31 8.77
N PHE A 62 12.50 -7.62 8.25
CA PHE A 62 12.54 -6.18 7.99
C PHE A 62 12.06 -5.38 9.21
N THR A 63 12.90 -5.34 10.24
CA THR A 63 12.62 -4.62 11.49
C THR A 63 12.95 -3.12 11.44
N GLY A 64 13.40 -2.60 10.28
CA GLY A 64 13.75 -1.19 10.12
C GLY A 64 14.23 -0.80 8.72
N ARG A 65 14.65 0.46 8.57
CA ARG A 65 15.11 1.00 7.29
C ARG A 65 16.49 0.46 6.91
N LEU A 66 16.57 -0.21 5.76
CA LEU A 66 17.83 -0.65 5.17
C LEU A 66 18.40 0.47 4.27
N ARG A 67 19.56 1.03 4.64
CA ARG A 67 20.19 2.18 3.95
C ARG A 67 20.40 1.98 2.44
N LYS A 68 20.52 0.74 1.99
CA LYS A 68 20.90 0.38 0.61
C LYS A 68 19.71 0.22 -0.34
N ILE A 69 18.48 0.07 0.17
CA ILE A 69 17.32 -0.29 -0.67
C ILE A 69 16.64 0.93 -1.32
N SER A 70 16.79 2.12 -0.73
CA SER A 70 16.22 3.35 -1.32
C SER A 70 17.08 3.83 -2.48
N ILE A 71 16.59 3.62 -3.70
CA ILE A 71 17.18 4.12 -4.93
C ILE A 71 16.33 5.26 -5.50
N SER A 72 16.99 6.27 -6.08
CA SER A 72 16.32 7.36 -6.79
C SER A 72 16.41 7.10 -8.29
N CYS A 73 15.28 7.18 -9.00
CA CYS A 73 15.28 7.13 -10.45
C CYS A 73 15.82 8.47 -10.98
N ALA A 74 17.00 8.45 -11.60
CA ALA A 74 17.56 9.64 -12.23
C ALA A 74 17.03 9.73 -13.67
N THR A 75 16.05 10.60 -13.90
CA THR A 75 15.62 10.97 -15.25
C THR A 75 16.45 12.15 -15.73
N THR A 76 17.17 12.01 -16.85
CA THR A 76 17.78 13.16 -17.52
C THR A 76 16.68 14.15 -17.92
N PRO A 77 16.80 15.45 -17.60
CA PRO A 77 15.84 16.44 -18.06
C PRO A 77 15.83 16.45 -19.61
N PRO A 78 14.67 16.64 -20.24
CA PRO A 78 14.60 16.76 -21.70
C PRO A 78 15.53 17.90 -22.12
N ALA A 79 16.46 17.60 -23.02
CA ALA A 79 17.35 18.62 -23.57
C ALA A 79 16.48 19.69 -24.23
N THR A 80 16.44 20.88 -23.65
CA THR A 80 15.80 22.03 -24.28
C THR A 80 16.48 22.22 -25.64
N PRO A 81 15.77 22.15 -26.77
CA PRO A 81 16.39 22.45 -28.05
C PRO A 81 16.82 23.92 -27.99
N SER A 82 18.12 24.16 -27.93
CA SER A 82 18.70 25.48 -28.09
C SER A 82 18.36 25.95 -29.49
N GLY A 83 17.26 26.72 -29.58
CA GLY A 83 16.81 27.33 -30.81
C GLY A 83 17.92 28.18 -31.40
N VAL A 84 18.34 27.79 -32.59
CA VAL A 84 19.05 28.62 -33.54
C VAL A 84 18.18 29.84 -33.81
N ARG A 85 18.70 31.03 -33.51
CA ARG A 85 18.30 32.27 -34.18
C ARG A 85 19.49 33.19 -34.31
#